data_AF-A0A4D5RYW7-F1
#
_entry.id   AF-A0A4D5RYW7-F1
#
_cell.length_a   1.000
_cell.length_b   1.000
_cell.length_c   1.000
_cell.angle_alpha   90.00
_cell.angle_beta   90.00
_cell.angle_gamma   90.00
#
_symmetry.space_group_name_H-M   'P 1'
#
loop_
_entity.id
_entity.type
_entity.pdbx_description
1 polymer ?
#
loop_
_entity_poly.entity_id
_entity_poly.type
_entity_poly.pdbx_seq_one_letter_code
_entity_poly.pdbx_strand_id
1 'polypeptide(L)'
;YPVIHKMKYRKISVISGKVDKAAFDQVLHLKVVGFFINGTTDFTIYQEACAAKGGALECYAVFDRNVAKHMKLDTVGQIAIYSPFSKLPTILPKNPANVDDILAFITEHDHISLVKVDEHNIHDPKLEDPTRVNVLAVAEQSTPLGGYLLRLLYKTLKNVTNSTSATAVPFQVLWIDPAILPAAYRMMEQFGQQTEPHYLGTHNALTGQGVWFDMKLLNTSGGKGVDEENVQKLLDWVASLTTAASTQAEAGWQFTEVPVSQIVPEGSNVVLRCSVQGAVGDCLWLKDGRNIGFNLARLPHLTWAGDHASGDCSLAITGAQHGRDDGSWVCEMTGDAQHPTITSPPAVLVVSGAAKRPIQEL
;
A
#
# COMPACT_ATOMS: atom_id res chain seq x y z
N TYR A 1 -22.50 13.49 -20.57
CA TYR A 1 -22.10 14.64 -19.76
C TYR A 1 -23.31 15.14 -19.00
N PRO A 2 -23.47 14.78 -17.72
CA PRO A 2 -22.83 15.55 -16.64
C PRO A 2 -22.44 14.68 -15.42
N VAL A 3 -21.21 14.18 -15.37
CA VAL A 3 -20.65 13.51 -14.17
C VAL A 3 -19.54 14.37 -13.53
N ILE A 4 -19.05 15.39 -14.24
CA ILE A 4 -17.78 16.06 -13.92
C ILE A 4 -17.95 17.24 -12.93
N HIS A 5 -19.17 17.73 -12.66
CA HIS A 5 -19.37 18.83 -11.71
C HIS A 5 -19.57 18.43 -10.23
N LYS A 6 -19.59 17.12 -9.90
CA LYS A 6 -19.66 16.66 -8.49
C LYS A 6 -18.31 16.32 -7.86
N MET A 7 -17.21 16.46 -8.59
CA MET A 7 -15.88 16.05 -8.11
C MET A 7 -15.10 17.14 -7.35
N LYS A 8 -15.64 18.34 -7.15
CA LYS A 8 -14.86 19.43 -6.53
C LYS A 8 -14.96 19.58 -5.01
N TYR A 9 -15.88 18.92 -4.33
CA TYR A 9 -15.88 18.76 -2.87
C TYR A 9 -16.63 17.48 -2.52
N ARG A 10 -15.96 16.49 -1.92
CA ARG A 10 -16.67 15.36 -1.30
C ARG A 10 -17.47 15.92 -0.13
N LYS A 11 -18.79 15.72 -0.19
CA LYS A 11 -19.73 16.29 0.76
C LYS A 11 -19.58 15.57 2.10
N ILE A 12 -19.19 16.30 3.13
CA ILE A 12 -19.29 15.84 4.52
C ILE A 12 -20.75 15.43 4.77
N SER A 13 -20.94 14.20 5.25
CA SER A 13 -22.27 13.65 5.54
C SER A 13 -22.80 14.22 6.85
N VAL A 14 -24.03 14.74 6.85
CA VAL A 14 -24.62 15.31 8.05
C VAL A 14 -25.42 14.24 8.79
N ILE A 15 -25.17 14.06 10.08
CA ILE A 15 -25.96 13.19 10.94
C ILE A 15 -26.96 14.09 11.67
N SER A 16 -28.24 14.00 11.26
CA SER A 16 -29.31 14.85 11.76
C SER A 16 -30.33 14.09 12.62
N GLY A 17 -30.31 12.75 12.59
CA GLY A 17 -31.26 11.96 13.35
C GLY A 17 -30.95 10.47 13.41
N LYS A 18 -31.95 9.69 13.85
CA LYS A 18 -31.80 8.25 14.12
C LYS A 18 -31.45 7.43 12.88
N VAL A 19 -32.03 7.75 11.73
CA VAL A 19 -31.79 7.03 10.47
C VAL A 19 -30.34 7.24 10.02
N ASP A 20 -29.86 8.48 10.01
CA ASP A 20 -28.48 8.81 9.67
C ASP A 20 -27.49 8.13 10.61
N LYS A 21 -27.79 8.11 11.92
CA LYS A 21 -26.97 7.41 12.90
C LYS A 21 -26.96 5.89 12.63
N ALA A 22 -28.11 5.29 12.30
CA ALA A 22 -28.18 3.87 11.99
C ALA A 22 -27.34 3.53 10.74
N ALA A 23 -27.36 4.39 9.72
CA ALA A 23 -26.49 4.25 8.55
C ALA A 23 -25.00 4.41 8.92
N PHE A 24 -24.69 5.42 9.72
CA PHE A 24 -23.34 5.64 10.25
C PHE A 24 -22.82 4.41 11.03
N ASP A 25 -23.65 3.77 11.86
CA ASP A 25 -23.27 2.61 12.66
C ASP A 25 -22.94 1.37 11.79
N GLN A 26 -23.43 1.28 10.55
CA GLN A 26 -23.16 0.16 9.62
C GLN A 26 -21.78 0.23 8.96
N VAL A 27 -21.15 1.40 8.96
CA VAL A 27 -19.84 1.61 8.33
C VAL A 27 -18.73 1.05 9.22
N LEU A 28 -17.91 0.14 8.66
CA LEU A 28 -16.87 -0.64 9.36
C LEU A 28 -15.43 -0.22 9.03
N HIS A 29 -15.24 0.96 8.45
CA HIS A 29 -13.93 1.60 8.29
C HIS A 29 -13.84 2.86 9.17
N LEU A 30 -12.65 3.49 9.21
CA LEU A 30 -12.39 4.68 10.01
C LEU A 30 -13.35 5.82 9.64
N LYS A 31 -14.03 6.38 10.63
CA LYS A 31 -14.92 7.54 10.45
C LYS A 31 -14.49 8.69 11.34
N VAL A 32 -14.63 9.90 10.83
CA VAL A 32 -14.40 11.12 11.61
C VAL A 32 -15.70 11.87 11.74
N VAL A 33 -16.06 12.28 12.95
CA VAL A 33 -17.26 13.08 13.22
C VAL A 33 -16.86 14.34 13.96
N GLY A 34 -17.33 15.49 13.50
CA GLY A 34 -17.22 16.74 14.28
C GLY A 34 -18.57 17.30 14.67
N PHE A 35 -18.65 17.88 15.87
CA PHE A 35 -19.81 18.62 16.36
C PHE A 35 -19.57 20.11 16.22
N PHE A 36 -20.29 20.77 15.31
CA PHE A 36 -20.07 22.18 15.00
C PHE A 36 -21.36 22.99 15.06
N ILE A 37 -21.20 24.31 15.02
CA ILE A 37 -22.25 25.22 14.59
C ILE A 37 -22.03 25.50 13.10
N ASN A 38 -23.10 25.53 12.32
CA ASN A 38 -22.97 25.74 10.88
C ASN A 38 -22.35 27.12 10.58
N GLY A 39 -21.36 27.17 9.68
CA GLY A 39 -20.68 28.39 9.26
C GLY A 39 -19.57 28.90 10.19
N THR A 40 -19.11 28.11 11.17
CA THR A 40 -17.95 28.48 11.99
C THR A 40 -16.62 28.22 11.27
N THR A 41 -15.58 28.95 11.69
CA THR A 41 -14.20 28.74 11.22
C THR A 41 -13.71 27.32 11.47
N ASP A 42 -14.04 26.74 12.63
CA ASP A 42 -13.64 25.39 13.00
C ASP A 42 -14.25 24.33 12.05
N PHE A 43 -15.49 24.57 11.59
CA PHE A 43 -16.12 23.70 10.60
C PHE A 43 -15.43 23.79 9.24
N THR A 44 -14.99 24.98 8.83
CA THR A 44 -14.21 25.17 7.60
C THR A 44 -12.86 24.48 7.67
N ILE A 45 -12.14 24.60 8.79
CA ILE A 45 -10.86 23.89 9.02
C ILE A 45 -11.07 22.36 8.95
N TYR A 46 -12.15 21.86 9.56
CA TYR A 46 -12.51 20.45 9.47
C TYR A 46 -12.82 20.01 8.02
N GLN A 47 -13.52 20.85 7.25
CA GLN A 47 -13.78 20.61 5.84
C GLN A 47 -12.49 20.53 5.01
N GLU A 48 -11.55 21.43 5.26
CA GLU A 48 -10.24 21.42 4.60
C GLU A 48 -9.45 20.15 4.92
N ALA A 49 -9.40 19.73 6.20
CA ALA A 49 -8.73 18.50 6.60
C ALA A 49 -9.34 17.24 5.95
N CYS A 50 -10.68 17.14 5.94
CA CYS A 50 -11.39 16.05 5.27
C CYS A 50 -11.14 16.02 3.76
N ALA A 51 -11.09 17.20 3.12
CA ALA A 51 -10.76 17.30 1.71
C ALA A 51 -9.29 16.91 1.43
N ALA A 52 -8.37 17.30 2.30
CA ALA A 52 -6.94 17.03 2.17
C ALA A 52 -6.59 15.53 2.31
N LYS A 53 -7.23 14.79 3.24
CA LYS A 53 -7.04 13.33 3.36
C LYS A 53 -7.54 12.57 2.11
N GLY A 54 -8.53 13.11 1.41
CA GLY A 54 -9.01 12.56 0.14
C GLY A 54 -10.01 11.39 0.29
N GLY A 55 -10.02 10.50 -0.70
CA GLY A 55 -11.20 9.71 -1.02
C GLY A 55 -11.48 8.44 -0.21
N ALA A 56 -10.61 8.05 0.70
CA ALA A 56 -10.79 6.85 1.53
C ALA A 56 -11.49 7.14 2.86
N LEU A 57 -11.46 8.39 3.33
CA LEU A 57 -12.00 8.78 4.63
C LEU A 57 -13.46 9.22 4.54
N GLU A 58 -14.31 8.67 5.39
CA GLU A 58 -15.67 9.17 5.58
C GLU A 58 -15.74 10.19 6.72
N CYS A 59 -16.05 11.44 6.34
CA CYS A 59 -16.23 12.54 7.26
C CYS A 59 -17.71 12.86 7.47
N TYR A 60 -18.06 13.11 8.72
CA TYR A 60 -19.41 13.41 9.17
C TYR A 60 -19.45 14.68 10.03
N ALA A 61 -20.56 15.40 9.97
CA ALA A 61 -20.80 16.54 10.83
C ALA A 61 -22.14 16.41 11.56
N VAL A 62 -22.16 16.87 12.81
CA VAL A 62 -23.37 17.01 13.61
C VAL A 62 -23.52 18.48 13.96
N PHE A 63 -24.75 18.99 13.85
CA PHE A 63 -25.09 20.37 14.23
C PHE A 63 -26.11 20.45 15.37
N ASP A 64 -26.80 19.35 15.66
CA ASP A 64 -27.77 19.26 16.75
C ASP A 64 -27.14 18.67 18.02
N ARG A 65 -27.34 19.33 19.16
CA ARG A 65 -26.74 18.92 20.45
C ARG A 65 -27.25 17.59 20.96
N ASN A 66 -28.51 17.23 20.70
CA ASN A 66 -29.07 15.95 21.14
C ASN A 66 -28.50 14.81 20.31
N VAL A 67 -28.33 15.03 19.00
CA VAL A 67 -27.63 14.08 18.13
C VAL A 67 -26.17 13.94 18.56
N ALA A 68 -25.47 15.04 18.87
CA ALA A 68 -24.08 15.03 19.32
C ALA A 68 -23.90 14.17 20.59
N LYS A 69 -24.80 14.28 21.57
CA LYS A 69 -24.80 13.42 22.77
C LYS A 69 -24.94 11.93 22.43
N HIS A 70 -25.76 11.58 21.45
CA HIS A 70 -25.89 10.19 20.99
C HIS A 70 -24.64 9.69 20.26
N MET A 71 -23.84 10.62 19.71
CA MET A 71 -22.53 10.35 19.14
C MET A 71 -21.42 10.33 20.20
N LYS A 72 -21.67 10.69 21.46
CA LYS A 72 -20.65 10.87 22.52
C LYS A 72 -19.76 12.11 22.29
N LEU A 73 -20.33 13.15 21.72
CA LEU A 73 -19.73 14.48 21.59
C LEU A 73 -20.48 15.44 22.53
N ASP A 74 -19.76 16.10 23.42
CA ASP A 74 -20.33 16.90 24.51
C ASP A 74 -20.25 18.40 24.24
N THR A 75 -19.19 18.85 23.58
CA THR A 75 -18.90 20.28 23.34
C THR A 75 -18.75 20.59 21.85
N VAL A 76 -19.23 21.78 21.47
CA VAL A 76 -19.07 22.32 20.11
C VAL A 76 -17.57 22.49 19.83
N GLY A 77 -17.15 22.15 18.61
CA GLY A 77 -15.76 22.12 18.16
C GLY A 77 -15.08 20.77 18.36
N GLN A 78 -15.68 19.82 19.11
CA GLN A 78 -15.09 18.49 19.25
C GLN A 78 -15.10 17.73 17.93
N ILE A 79 -13.94 17.15 17.63
CA ILE A 79 -13.73 16.20 16.55
C ILE A 79 -13.38 14.87 17.20
N ALA A 80 -13.94 13.78 16.68
CA ALA A 80 -13.67 12.46 17.19
C ALA A 80 -13.55 11.43 16.07
N ILE A 81 -12.70 10.44 16.32
CA ILE A 81 -12.52 9.28 15.46
C ILE A 81 -13.32 8.11 16.02
N TYR A 82 -14.03 7.44 15.12
CA TYR A 82 -14.75 6.20 15.40
C TYR A 82 -14.02 5.10 14.66
N SER A 83 -13.06 4.50 15.35
CA SER A 83 -12.34 3.35 14.84
C SER A 83 -13.30 2.17 14.66
N PRO A 84 -13.06 1.32 13.64
CA PRO A 84 -13.84 0.11 13.44
C PRO A 84 -13.94 -0.70 14.73
N PHE A 85 -15.12 -1.25 15.02
CA PHE A 85 -15.36 -2.18 16.13
C PHE A 85 -15.19 -1.61 17.54
N SER A 86 -14.82 -0.33 17.68
CA SER A 86 -14.86 0.37 18.96
C SER A 86 -16.27 0.90 19.24
N LYS A 87 -16.69 0.81 20.51
CA LYS A 87 -17.97 1.38 20.97
C LYS A 87 -17.83 2.84 21.39
N LEU A 88 -16.61 3.28 21.72
CA LEU A 88 -16.34 4.62 22.20
C LEU A 88 -15.45 5.34 21.19
N PRO A 89 -15.80 6.57 20.80
CA PRO A 89 -14.93 7.35 19.95
C PRO A 89 -13.71 7.87 20.71
N THR A 90 -12.62 8.08 19.98
CA THR A 90 -11.45 8.79 20.49
C THR A 90 -11.61 10.27 20.16
N ILE A 91 -11.65 11.12 21.18
CA ILE A 91 -11.76 12.56 21.01
C ILE A 91 -10.39 13.14 20.66
N LEU A 92 -10.34 14.04 19.67
CA LEU A 92 -9.15 14.82 19.35
C LEU A 92 -8.74 15.64 20.58
N PRO A 93 -7.53 15.42 21.15
CA PRO A 93 -7.13 16.09 22.40
C PRO A 93 -6.98 17.61 22.26
N LYS A 94 -6.58 18.08 21.07
CA LYS A 94 -6.31 19.48 20.79
C LYS A 94 -7.53 20.15 20.18
N ASN A 95 -8.07 21.17 20.85
CA ASN A 95 -9.20 21.97 20.38
C ASN A 95 -9.02 23.43 20.86
N PRO A 96 -9.07 24.46 19.99
CA PRO A 96 -9.26 24.40 18.53
C PRO A 96 -8.07 23.74 17.82
N ALA A 97 -8.40 22.91 16.83
CA ALA A 97 -7.43 22.19 16.02
C ALA A 97 -7.23 22.91 14.69
N ASN A 98 -6.00 22.89 14.15
CA ASN A 98 -5.75 23.27 12.77
C ASN A 98 -5.86 22.04 11.83
N VAL A 99 -5.65 22.26 10.52
CA VAL A 99 -5.73 21.19 9.52
C VAL A 99 -4.72 20.06 9.80
N ASP A 100 -3.48 20.41 10.13
CA ASP A 100 -2.40 19.44 10.37
C ASP A 100 -2.66 18.60 11.62
N ASP A 101 -3.22 19.19 12.68
CA ASP A 101 -3.60 18.49 13.90
C ASP A 101 -4.65 17.41 13.60
N ILE A 102 -5.64 17.74 12.76
CA ILE A 102 -6.70 16.81 12.38
C ILE A 102 -6.14 15.70 11.48
N LEU A 103 -5.28 16.03 10.51
CA LEU A 103 -4.66 15.06 9.61
C LEU A 103 -3.73 14.09 10.34
N ALA A 104 -2.93 14.61 11.29
CA ALA A 104 -2.07 13.79 12.14
C ALA A 104 -2.92 12.83 12.98
N PHE A 105 -3.97 13.33 13.62
CA PHE A 105 -4.88 12.52 14.42
C PHE A 105 -5.57 11.43 13.60
N ILE A 106 -6.02 11.74 12.38
CA ILE A 106 -6.58 10.74 11.46
C ILE A 106 -5.54 9.68 11.15
N THR A 107 -4.33 10.08 10.76
CA THR A 107 -3.28 9.16 10.32
C THR A 107 -2.81 8.24 11.46
N GLU A 108 -2.77 8.74 12.70
CA GLU A 108 -2.49 7.98 13.91
C GLU A 108 -3.58 6.94 14.26
N HIS A 109 -4.76 7.01 13.66
CA HIS A 109 -5.83 6.05 13.96
C HIS A 109 -6.24 5.23 12.73
N ASP A 110 -5.62 5.48 11.59
CA ASP A 110 -5.96 4.91 10.28
C ASP A 110 -5.21 3.60 10.02
N HIS A 111 -5.18 2.69 11.00
CA HIS A 111 -4.32 1.51 10.95
C HIS A 111 -5.02 0.23 10.50
N ILE A 112 -6.33 0.12 10.74
CA ILE A 112 -7.08 -1.12 10.56
C ILE A 112 -8.39 -0.82 9.85
N SER A 113 -8.74 -1.64 8.86
CA SER A 113 -10.06 -1.61 8.24
C SER A 113 -10.55 -3.01 7.88
N LEU A 114 -11.87 -3.17 7.80
CA LEU A 114 -12.48 -4.36 7.20
C LEU A 114 -13.41 -3.90 6.08
N VAL A 115 -13.16 -4.40 4.88
CA VAL A 115 -13.97 -4.12 3.69
C VAL A 115 -14.62 -5.41 3.25
N LYS A 116 -15.96 -5.39 3.14
CA LYS A 116 -16.68 -6.49 2.49
C LYS A 116 -16.61 -6.28 0.99
N VAL A 117 -15.99 -7.22 0.30
CA VAL A 117 -15.81 -7.17 -1.15
C VAL A 117 -17.02 -7.79 -1.83
N ASP A 118 -17.52 -7.10 -2.85
CA ASP A 118 -18.62 -7.55 -3.69
C ASP A 118 -18.35 -7.20 -5.17
N GLU A 119 -19.28 -7.57 -6.04
CA GLU A 119 -19.18 -7.32 -7.49
C GLU A 119 -19.11 -5.83 -7.87
N HIS A 120 -19.55 -4.92 -7.01
CA HIS A 120 -19.58 -3.48 -7.28
C HIS A 120 -18.27 -2.81 -6.88
N ASN A 121 -17.58 -3.32 -5.86
CA ASN A 121 -16.38 -2.69 -5.31
C ASN A 121 -15.07 -3.45 -5.58
N ILE A 122 -15.11 -4.67 -6.15
CA ILE A 122 -13.93 -5.49 -6.43
C ILE A 122 -12.87 -4.79 -7.31
N HIS A 123 -13.28 -3.82 -8.13
CA HIS A 123 -12.39 -3.03 -8.98
C HIS A 123 -12.10 -1.63 -8.40
N ASP A 124 -12.47 -1.36 -7.15
CA ASP A 124 -12.10 -0.10 -6.48
C ASP A 124 -10.58 -0.13 -6.21
N PRO A 125 -9.80 0.82 -6.75
CA PRO A 125 -8.35 0.90 -6.51
C PRO A 125 -7.98 0.98 -5.03
N LYS A 126 -8.91 1.35 -4.15
CA LYS A 126 -8.69 1.37 -2.70
C LYS A 126 -8.51 0.00 -2.06
N LEU A 127 -8.93 -1.08 -2.72
CA LEU A 127 -8.70 -2.45 -2.24
C LEU A 127 -7.22 -2.85 -2.40
N GLU A 128 -6.48 -2.13 -3.24
CA GLU A 128 -5.06 -2.33 -3.51
C GLU A 128 -4.22 -1.20 -2.88
N ASP A 129 -4.45 -0.89 -1.60
CA ASP A 129 -3.66 0.13 -0.88
C ASP A 129 -2.25 -0.42 -0.58
N PRO A 130 -1.19 0.05 -1.28
CA PRO A 130 0.16 -0.50 -1.11
C PRO A 130 0.78 -0.12 0.23
N THR A 131 0.17 0.83 0.96
CA THR A 131 0.62 1.22 2.29
C THR A 131 0.14 0.27 3.38
N ARG A 132 -0.73 -0.70 3.03
CA ARG A 132 -1.34 -1.66 3.96
C ARG A 132 -1.06 -3.09 3.55
N VAL A 133 -0.97 -3.96 4.55
CA VAL A 133 -1.02 -5.40 4.30
C VAL A 133 -2.47 -5.81 4.02
N ASN A 134 -2.70 -6.42 2.86
CA ASN A 134 -4.00 -6.99 2.52
C ASN A 134 -4.15 -8.41 3.08
N VAL A 135 -5.12 -8.56 3.98
CA VAL A 135 -5.51 -9.84 4.57
C VAL A 135 -6.81 -10.29 3.94
N LEU A 136 -6.76 -11.38 3.18
CA LEU A 136 -7.91 -12.05 2.60
C LEU A 136 -8.60 -12.91 3.67
N ALA A 137 -9.90 -12.67 3.87
CA ALA A 137 -10.78 -13.50 4.69
C ALA A 137 -11.92 -14.02 3.81
N VAL A 138 -11.78 -15.25 3.33
CA VAL A 138 -12.74 -15.87 2.40
C VAL A 138 -13.60 -16.87 3.16
N ALA A 139 -14.89 -16.61 3.26
CA ALA A 139 -15.83 -17.46 3.99
C ALA A 139 -17.28 -17.10 3.69
N GLU A 140 -18.16 -18.11 3.60
CA GLU A 140 -19.59 -17.86 3.43
C GLU A 140 -20.21 -17.45 4.77
N GLN A 141 -20.67 -16.20 4.88
CA GLN A 141 -21.20 -15.63 6.13
C GLN A 141 -22.46 -16.38 6.60
N SER A 142 -23.20 -16.97 5.68
CA SER A 142 -24.44 -17.72 5.96
C SER A 142 -24.18 -19.01 6.75
N THR A 143 -22.97 -19.56 6.66
CA THR A 143 -22.62 -20.84 7.29
C THR A 143 -22.27 -20.66 8.78
N PRO A 144 -22.42 -21.71 9.62
CA PRO A 144 -22.05 -21.61 11.03
C PRO A 144 -20.60 -21.20 11.26
N LEU A 145 -19.67 -21.76 10.49
CA LEU A 145 -18.24 -21.46 10.63
C LEU A 145 -17.87 -20.10 10.05
N GLY A 146 -18.40 -19.71 8.88
CA GLY A 146 -18.12 -18.40 8.29
C GLY A 146 -18.69 -17.25 9.13
N GLY A 147 -19.92 -17.36 9.62
CA GLY A 147 -20.48 -16.38 10.56
C GLY A 147 -19.67 -16.30 11.87
N TYR A 148 -19.19 -17.44 12.38
CA TYR A 148 -18.31 -17.49 13.55
C TYR A 148 -16.95 -16.83 13.30
N LEU A 149 -16.32 -17.11 12.15
CA LEU A 149 -15.06 -16.50 11.73
C LEU A 149 -15.18 -14.97 11.62
N LEU A 150 -16.23 -14.46 10.98
CA LEU A 150 -16.47 -13.02 10.89
C LEU A 150 -16.60 -12.37 12.28
N ARG A 151 -17.29 -13.05 13.20
CA ARG A 151 -17.42 -12.60 14.59
C ARG A 151 -16.07 -12.59 15.31
N LEU A 152 -15.25 -13.62 15.12
CA LEU A 152 -13.89 -13.67 15.68
C LEU A 152 -13.03 -12.54 15.11
N LEU A 153 -13.07 -12.31 13.80
CA LEU A 153 -12.36 -11.20 13.16
C LEU A 153 -12.78 -9.85 13.76
N TYR A 154 -14.07 -9.59 13.96
CA TYR A 154 -14.51 -8.37 14.65
C TYR A 154 -13.92 -8.22 16.06
N LYS A 155 -13.83 -9.32 16.83
CA LYS A 155 -13.22 -9.29 18.17
C LYS A 155 -11.70 -9.07 18.09
N THR A 156 -11.02 -9.74 17.17
CA THR A 156 -9.58 -9.60 16.94
C THR A 156 -9.24 -8.18 16.54
N LEU A 157 -9.90 -7.62 15.50
CA LEU A 157 -9.65 -6.27 15.02
C LEU A 157 -9.93 -5.22 16.08
N LYS A 158 -10.95 -5.42 16.92
CA LYS A 158 -11.20 -4.57 18.08
C LYS A 158 -10.02 -4.58 19.07
N ASN A 159 -9.46 -5.75 19.37
CA ASN A 159 -8.31 -5.86 20.26
C ASN A 159 -7.08 -5.19 19.67
N VAL A 160 -6.78 -5.45 18.39
CA VAL A 160 -5.67 -4.79 17.69
C VAL A 160 -5.85 -3.26 17.75
N THR A 161 -7.04 -2.75 17.45
CA THR A 161 -7.34 -1.29 17.51
C THR A 161 -7.04 -0.68 18.89
N ASN A 162 -7.31 -1.40 19.97
CA ASN A 162 -7.09 -0.90 21.33
C ASN A 162 -5.64 -1.06 21.82
N SER A 163 -4.88 -1.99 21.23
CA SER A 163 -3.53 -2.34 21.67
C SER A 163 -2.42 -1.72 20.80
N THR A 164 -2.78 -1.17 19.65
CA THR A 164 -1.80 -0.69 18.66
C THR A 164 -1.10 0.59 19.12
N SER A 165 0.22 0.51 19.27
CA SER A 165 1.11 1.68 19.30
C SER A 165 1.35 2.21 17.87
N ALA A 166 1.77 3.46 17.74
CA ALA A 166 2.05 4.16 16.46
C ALA A 166 3.09 3.49 15.52
N THR A 167 3.54 2.27 15.82
CA THR A 167 4.56 1.49 15.11
C THR A 167 4.03 0.20 14.48
N ALA A 168 2.74 -0.13 14.62
CA ALA A 168 2.20 -1.34 14.00
C ALA A 168 1.97 -1.15 12.49
N VAL A 169 2.26 -2.20 11.72
CA VAL A 169 2.02 -2.22 10.28
C VAL A 169 0.50 -2.09 10.04
N PRO A 170 0.04 -1.08 9.30
CA PRO A 170 -1.37 -0.96 9.00
C PRO A 170 -1.80 -2.09 8.06
N PHE A 171 -2.99 -2.64 8.29
CA PHE A 171 -3.52 -3.72 7.45
C PHE A 171 -5.01 -3.56 7.20
N GLN A 172 -5.47 -4.15 6.10
CA GLN A 172 -6.86 -4.16 5.67
C GLN A 172 -7.33 -5.59 5.53
N VAL A 173 -8.46 -5.92 6.15
CA VAL A 173 -9.12 -7.22 5.98
C VAL A 173 -10.15 -7.12 4.86
N LEU A 174 -9.94 -7.88 3.79
CA LEU A 174 -10.85 -8.05 2.68
C LEU A 174 -11.73 -9.27 2.96
N TRP A 175 -12.95 -9.03 3.43
CA TRP A 175 -13.94 -10.08 3.64
C TRP A 175 -14.60 -10.42 2.30
N ILE A 176 -14.41 -11.64 1.84
CA ILE A 176 -14.92 -12.15 0.57
C ILE A 176 -15.89 -13.28 0.87
N ASP A 177 -17.16 -13.09 0.56
CA ASP A 177 -18.17 -14.12 0.71
C ASP A 177 -18.36 -14.85 -0.64
N PRO A 178 -17.99 -16.13 -0.77
CA PRO A 178 -18.13 -16.86 -2.03
C PRO A 178 -19.58 -17.02 -2.51
N ALA A 179 -20.59 -16.90 -1.63
CA ALA A 179 -21.99 -16.90 -2.04
C ALA A 179 -22.40 -15.60 -2.75
N ILE A 180 -21.68 -14.50 -2.47
CA ILE A 180 -21.88 -13.19 -3.13
C ILE A 180 -20.93 -13.06 -4.33
N LEU A 181 -19.69 -13.52 -4.20
CA LEU A 181 -18.65 -13.46 -5.23
C LEU A 181 -18.12 -14.87 -5.55
N PRO A 182 -18.81 -15.67 -6.37
CA PRO A 182 -18.41 -17.05 -6.68
C PRO A 182 -17.03 -17.19 -7.33
N ALA A 183 -16.54 -16.13 -7.99
CA ALA A 183 -15.18 -16.09 -8.54
C ALA A 183 -14.08 -16.31 -7.49
N ALA A 184 -14.39 -16.07 -6.20
CA ALA A 184 -13.48 -16.31 -5.09
C ALA A 184 -12.97 -17.75 -5.04
N TYR A 185 -13.78 -18.76 -5.37
CA TYR A 185 -13.33 -20.16 -5.38
C TYR A 185 -12.17 -20.38 -6.35
N ARG A 186 -12.28 -19.84 -7.57
CA ARG A 186 -11.24 -19.93 -8.60
C ARG A 186 -9.98 -19.18 -8.20
N MET A 187 -10.14 -18.00 -7.59
CA MET A 187 -9.02 -17.22 -7.07
C MET A 187 -8.24 -18.02 -6.01
N MET A 188 -8.93 -18.66 -5.08
CA MET A 188 -8.28 -19.47 -4.03
C MET A 188 -7.54 -20.69 -4.60
N GLU A 189 -8.12 -21.37 -5.60
CA GLU A 189 -7.46 -22.48 -6.29
C GLU A 189 -6.11 -22.05 -6.91
N GLN A 190 -6.07 -20.85 -7.52
CA GLN A 190 -4.84 -20.28 -8.08
C GLN A 190 -3.80 -19.97 -7.01
N PHE A 191 -4.24 -19.67 -5.78
CA PHE A 191 -3.35 -19.44 -4.63
C PHE A 191 -2.87 -20.74 -3.98
N GLY A 192 -3.13 -21.90 -4.60
CA GLY A 192 -2.77 -23.21 -4.07
C GLY A 192 -3.68 -23.68 -2.93
N GLN A 193 -4.80 -23.01 -2.70
CA GLN A 193 -5.76 -23.32 -1.66
C GLN A 193 -6.91 -24.15 -2.26
N GLN A 194 -6.91 -25.47 -2.03
CA GLN A 194 -7.83 -26.40 -2.72
C GLN A 194 -8.76 -27.18 -1.77
N THR A 195 -8.53 -27.13 -0.46
CA THR A 195 -9.08 -28.12 0.47
C THR A 195 -10.11 -27.61 1.49
N GLU A 196 -10.27 -26.30 1.67
CA GLU A 196 -11.10 -25.74 2.76
C GLU A 196 -12.12 -24.73 2.23
N PRO A 197 -13.35 -24.65 2.75
CA PRO A 197 -14.30 -23.61 2.31
C PRO A 197 -14.02 -22.24 2.93
N HIS A 198 -13.04 -22.14 3.83
CA HIS A 198 -12.74 -20.94 4.60
C HIS A 198 -11.23 -20.69 4.61
N TYR A 199 -10.84 -19.46 4.34
CA TYR A 199 -9.43 -19.08 4.28
C TYR A 199 -9.23 -17.75 4.98
N LEU A 200 -8.11 -17.64 5.69
CA LEU A 200 -7.64 -16.40 6.27
C LEU A 200 -6.14 -16.31 6.00
N GLY A 201 -5.70 -15.28 5.27
CA GLY A 201 -4.30 -15.20 4.90
C GLY A 201 -3.93 -13.92 4.15
N THR A 202 -2.65 -13.79 3.84
CA THR A 202 -2.15 -12.79 2.90
C THR A 202 -1.80 -13.45 1.57
N HIS A 203 -1.80 -12.68 0.49
CA HIS A 203 -1.32 -13.15 -0.81
C HIS A 203 -0.57 -12.02 -1.50
N ASN A 204 0.67 -12.30 -1.93
CA ASN A 204 1.46 -11.41 -2.74
C ASN A 204 1.31 -11.83 -4.21
N ALA A 205 0.64 -11.00 -5.02
CA ALA A 205 0.36 -11.28 -6.42
C ALA A 205 1.63 -11.42 -7.30
N LEU A 206 2.75 -10.83 -6.88
CA LEU A 206 4.01 -10.83 -7.64
C LEU A 206 4.83 -12.09 -7.37
N THR A 207 4.89 -12.53 -6.12
CA THR A 207 5.67 -13.71 -5.73
C THR A 207 4.84 -14.99 -5.71
N GLY A 208 3.51 -14.88 -5.74
CA GLY A 208 2.58 -15.98 -5.52
C GLY A 208 2.61 -16.54 -4.10
N GLN A 209 3.38 -15.93 -3.20
CA GLN A 209 3.53 -16.39 -1.82
C GLN A 209 2.43 -15.80 -0.94
N GLY A 210 1.99 -16.58 0.05
CA GLY A 210 0.99 -16.14 1.02
C GLY A 210 1.25 -16.74 2.39
N VAL A 211 0.93 -15.99 3.44
CA VAL A 211 0.95 -16.49 4.82
C VAL A 211 -0.49 -16.80 5.20
N TRP A 212 -0.80 -18.08 5.41
CA TRP A 212 -2.16 -18.55 5.66
C TRP A 212 -2.31 -19.03 7.10
N PHE A 213 -3.41 -18.65 7.74
CA PHE A 213 -3.79 -19.15 9.05
C PHE A 213 -4.35 -20.57 8.93
N ASP A 214 -3.87 -21.48 9.79
CA ASP A 214 -4.42 -22.83 9.86
C ASP A 214 -5.76 -22.83 10.60
N MET A 215 -6.85 -22.93 9.84
CA MET A 215 -8.22 -22.92 10.35
C MET A 215 -8.50 -24.06 11.34
N LYS A 216 -7.73 -25.16 11.31
CA LYS A 216 -7.87 -26.29 12.25
C LYS A 216 -7.44 -25.96 13.67
N LEU A 217 -6.71 -24.86 13.86
CA LEU A 217 -6.34 -24.36 15.18
C LEU A 217 -7.54 -23.75 15.93
N LEU A 218 -8.62 -23.41 15.23
CA LEU A 218 -9.82 -22.88 15.88
C LEU A 218 -10.57 -23.99 16.59
N ASN A 219 -10.77 -23.80 17.90
CA ASN A 219 -11.62 -24.67 18.68
C ASN A 219 -13.10 -24.25 18.46
N THR A 220 -13.91 -25.11 17.85
CA THR A 220 -15.34 -24.84 17.57
C THR A 220 -16.30 -25.61 18.50
N SER A 221 -15.78 -26.23 19.57
CA SER A 221 -16.55 -27.11 20.47
C SER A 221 -17.56 -26.41 21.39
N GLY A 222 -17.63 -25.07 21.37
CA GLY A 222 -18.70 -24.29 22.04
C GLY A 222 -18.57 -24.12 23.55
N GLY A 223 -17.37 -24.28 24.12
CA GLY A 223 -17.10 -24.11 25.57
C GLY A 223 -16.93 -22.64 26.02
N LYS A 224 -16.98 -22.42 27.35
CA LYS A 224 -16.66 -21.11 27.94
C LYS A 224 -15.16 -20.80 27.77
N GLY A 225 -14.82 -19.59 27.30
CA GLY A 225 -13.43 -19.17 27.09
C GLY A 225 -12.86 -19.52 25.71
N VAL A 226 -13.59 -20.30 24.91
CA VAL A 226 -13.14 -20.75 23.58
C VAL A 226 -12.99 -19.58 22.60
N ASP A 227 -13.89 -18.60 22.68
CA ASP A 227 -13.80 -17.39 21.85
C ASP A 227 -12.53 -16.59 22.19
N GLU A 228 -12.22 -16.42 23.47
CA GLU A 228 -11.02 -15.71 23.93
C GLU A 228 -9.75 -16.43 23.48
N GLU A 229 -9.72 -17.76 23.57
CA GLU A 229 -8.61 -18.58 23.08
C GLU A 229 -8.42 -18.44 21.56
N ASN A 230 -9.50 -18.55 20.79
CA ASN A 230 -9.46 -18.41 19.33
C ASN A 230 -9.03 -17.00 18.91
N VAL A 231 -9.52 -15.96 19.60
CA VAL A 231 -9.07 -14.58 19.37
C VAL A 231 -7.58 -14.43 19.66
N GLN A 232 -7.06 -15.06 20.72
CA GLN A 232 -5.62 -15.02 20.99
C GLN A 232 -4.81 -15.67 19.87
N LYS A 233 -5.24 -16.83 19.35
CA LYS A 233 -4.56 -17.48 18.20
C LYS A 233 -4.54 -16.56 16.96
N LEU A 234 -5.64 -15.84 16.71
CA LEU A 234 -5.71 -14.88 15.62
C LEU A 234 -4.82 -13.66 15.88
N LEU A 235 -4.73 -13.16 17.11
CA LEU A 235 -3.84 -12.05 17.48
C LEU A 235 -2.37 -12.45 17.29
N ASP A 236 -1.99 -13.65 17.73
CA ASP A 236 -0.62 -14.17 17.57
C ASP A 236 -0.26 -14.31 16.09
N TRP A 237 -1.21 -14.79 15.27
CA TRP A 237 -1.04 -14.86 13.83
C TRP A 237 -0.91 -13.47 13.17
N VAL A 238 -1.78 -12.52 13.51
CA VAL A 238 -1.68 -11.14 13.00
C VAL A 238 -0.35 -10.49 13.42
N ALA A 239 0.11 -10.73 14.65
CA ALA A 239 1.42 -10.25 15.10
C ALA A 239 2.56 -10.86 14.26
N SER A 240 2.47 -12.14 13.89
CA SER A 240 3.45 -12.78 13.00
C SER A 240 3.53 -12.13 11.61
N LEU A 241 2.42 -11.55 11.12
CA LEU A 241 2.42 -10.80 9.86
C LEU A 241 3.25 -9.53 9.96
N THR A 242 3.35 -8.88 11.12
CA THR A 242 4.17 -7.67 11.29
C THR A 242 5.67 -7.99 11.28
N THR A 243 6.07 -9.12 11.85
CA THR A 243 7.45 -9.62 11.78
C THR A 243 7.81 -10.09 10.38
N ALA A 244 6.88 -10.78 9.70
CA ALA A 244 7.03 -11.15 8.30
C ALA A 244 7.04 -9.91 7.38
N ALA A 245 6.26 -8.87 7.70
CA ALA A 245 6.29 -7.59 6.99
C ALA A 245 7.62 -6.85 7.21
N SER A 246 8.28 -6.97 8.36
CA SER A 246 9.64 -6.42 8.53
C SER A 246 10.74 -7.16 7.75
N THR A 247 10.52 -8.42 7.36
CA THR A 247 11.38 -9.14 6.41
C THR A 247 10.89 -9.06 4.95
N GLN A 248 9.62 -8.69 4.72
CA GLN A 248 9.02 -8.48 3.40
C GLN A 248 9.00 -6.99 2.97
N ALA A 249 9.29 -6.06 3.87
CA ALA A 249 9.47 -4.63 3.58
C ALA A 249 10.77 -4.32 2.80
N GLU A 250 11.57 -5.34 2.47
CA GLU A 250 12.66 -5.25 1.50
C GLU A 250 12.37 -5.94 0.16
N ALA A 251 11.11 -6.25 -0.17
CA ALA A 251 10.77 -6.63 -1.55
C ALA A 251 10.55 -5.41 -2.47
N GLY A 252 11.22 -4.30 -2.20
CA GLY A 252 11.45 -3.26 -3.21
C GLY A 252 12.56 -3.74 -4.15
N TRP A 253 12.50 -3.35 -5.43
CA TRP A 253 13.62 -3.62 -6.34
C TRP A 253 14.92 -3.10 -5.74
N GLN A 254 15.92 -3.98 -5.63
CA GLN A 254 17.24 -3.64 -5.15
C GLN A 254 18.28 -3.99 -6.22
N PHE A 255 19.21 -3.07 -6.44
CA PHE A 255 20.37 -3.36 -7.27
C PHE A 255 21.25 -4.40 -6.56
N THR A 256 21.48 -5.53 -7.22
CA THR A 256 22.51 -6.51 -6.83
C THR A 256 23.88 -6.09 -7.38
N GLU A 257 23.90 -5.41 -8.52
CA GLU A 257 25.08 -4.76 -9.08
C GLU A 257 24.73 -3.37 -9.60
N VAL A 258 25.62 -2.40 -9.38
CA VAL A 258 25.52 -1.03 -9.89
C VAL A 258 26.73 -0.69 -10.76
N PRO A 259 26.59 0.22 -11.73
CA PRO A 259 27.71 0.57 -12.59
C PRO A 259 28.80 1.32 -11.82
N VAL A 260 30.04 1.05 -12.19
CA VAL A 260 31.23 1.63 -11.56
C VAL A 260 31.94 2.54 -12.55
N SER A 261 32.44 3.68 -12.04
CA SER A 261 33.23 4.61 -12.85
C SER A 261 34.52 3.96 -13.33
N GLN A 262 34.90 4.20 -14.58
CA GLN A 262 36.05 3.54 -15.20
C GLN A 262 36.71 4.41 -16.26
N ILE A 263 38.02 4.23 -16.40
CA ILE A 263 38.85 4.88 -17.42
C ILE A 263 39.31 3.79 -18.39
N VAL A 264 39.03 3.97 -19.67
CA VAL A 264 39.32 2.97 -20.69
C VAL A 264 40.07 3.57 -21.88
N PRO A 265 40.92 2.80 -22.58
CA PRO A 265 41.53 3.26 -23.83
C PRO A 265 40.49 3.40 -24.93
N GLU A 266 40.67 4.38 -25.81
CA GLU A 266 39.88 4.50 -27.03
C GLU A 266 39.94 3.22 -27.89
N GLY A 267 38.77 2.76 -28.36
CA GLY A 267 38.59 1.53 -29.12
C GLY A 267 38.35 0.27 -28.27
N SER A 268 38.36 0.36 -26.95
CA SER A 268 38.08 -0.78 -26.06
C SER A 268 36.59 -1.14 -25.99
N ASN A 269 36.28 -2.39 -25.65
CA ASN A 269 34.93 -2.82 -25.33
C ASN A 269 34.71 -2.74 -23.82
N VAL A 270 33.56 -2.21 -23.42
CA VAL A 270 33.21 -1.90 -22.03
C VAL A 270 31.88 -2.54 -21.68
N VAL A 271 31.75 -2.99 -20.43
CA VAL A 271 30.46 -3.40 -19.86
C VAL A 271 30.20 -2.61 -18.59
N LEU A 272 29.11 -1.86 -18.56
CA LEU A 272 28.58 -1.23 -17.37
C LEU A 272 27.58 -2.21 -16.73
N ARG A 273 27.98 -2.80 -15.61
CA ARG A 273 27.17 -3.79 -14.89
C ARG A 273 25.97 -3.11 -14.23
N CYS A 274 24.80 -3.71 -14.36
CA CYS A 274 23.60 -3.27 -13.67
C CYS A 274 22.62 -4.43 -13.56
N SER A 275 22.35 -4.91 -12.35
CA SER A 275 21.47 -6.05 -12.10
C SER A 275 20.53 -5.74 -10.96
N VAL A 276 19.27 -6.15 -11.09
CA VAL A 276 18.21 -5.91 -10.12
C VAL A 276 17.57 -7.24 -9.72
N GLN A 277 17.34 -7.43 -8.43
CA GLN A 277 16.65 -8.61 -7.91
C GLN A 277 15.12 -8.42 -7.90
N GLY A 278 14.38 -9.43 -8.36
CA GLY A 278 12.92 -9.44 -8.32
C GLY A 278 12.22 -8.60 -9.41
N ALA A 279 12.90 -8.34 -10.53
CA ALA A 279 12.46 -7.38 -11.55
C ALA A 279 11.34 -7.88 -12.48
N VAL A 280 10.40 -6.98 -12.82
CA VAL A 280 9.39 -7.12 -13.90
C VAL A 280 9.24 -5.79 -14.70
N GLY A 281 10.14 -4.81 -14.50
CA GLY A 281 10.13 -3.50 -15.18
C GLY A 281 11.09 -3.41 -16.37
N ASP A 282 10.97 -2.35 -17.18
CA ASP A 282 11.86 -2.13 -18.33
C ASP A 282 13.23 -1.55 -17.90
N CYS A 283 14.31 -2.12 -18.44
CA CYS A 283 15.65 -1.58 -18.28
C CYS A 283 15.85 -0.31 -19.13
N LEU A 284 16.42 0.72 -18.51
CA LEU A 284 16.68 2.01 -19.12
C LEU A 284 18.08 2.51 -18.76
N TRP A 285 18.70 3.26 -19.68
CA TRP A 285 19.95 3.96 -19.41
C TRP A 285 19.82 5.46 -19.69
N LEU A 286 20.43 6.25 -18.82
CA LEU A 286 20.61 7.68 -18.98
C LEU A 286 22.09 7.97 -19.22
N LYS A 287 22.39 8.73 -20.28
CA LYS A 287 23.71 9.28 -20.54
C LYS A 287 23.65 10.79 -20.38
N ASP A 288 24.44 11.33 -19.45
CA ASP A 288 24.50 12.76 -19.12
C ASP A 288 23.09 13.34 -18.81
N GLY A 289 22.27 12.56 -18.10
CA GLY A 289 20.89 12.89 -17.75
C GLY A 289 19.87 12.75 -18.89
N ARG A 290 20.28 12.29 -20.09
CA ARG A 290 19.38 12.06 -21.22
C ARG A 290 19.09 10.58 -21.40
N ASN A 291 17.81 10.26 -21.50
CA ASN A 291 17.33 8.91 -21.79
C ASN A 291 17.74 8.48 -23.22
N ILE A 292 18.49 7.39 -23.33
CA ILE A 292 18.94 6.84 -24.62
C ILE A 292 17.95 5.82 -25.22
N GLY A 293 16.86 5.55 -24.51
CA GLY A 293 15.76 4.66 -24.87
C GLY A 293 15.96 3.21 -24.44
N PHE A 294 14.87 2.43 -24.45
CA PHE A 294 14.88 0.98 -24.21
C PHE A 294 15.28 0.18 -25.48
N ASN A 295 15.14 0.79 -26.67
CA ASN A 295 15.49 0.17 -27.94
C ASN A 295 16.87 0.64 -28.43
N LEU A 296 17.89 -0.14 -28.09
CA LEU A 296 19.29 0.11 -28.47
C LEU A 296 19.57 -0.10 -29.97
N ALA A 297 18.63 -0.60 -30.78
CA ALA A 297 18.86 -0.88 -32.20
C ALA A 297 19.23 0.35 -33.04
N ARG A 298 18.91 1.56 -32.54
CA ARG A 298 19.29 2.83 -33.17
C ARG A 298 20.71 3.30 -32.81
N LEU A 299 21.38 2.63 -31.87
CA LEU A 299 22.70 2.98 -31.35
C LEU A 299 23.63 1.77 -31.55
N PRO A 300 24.29 1.65 -32.72
CA PRO A 300 24.97 0.41 -33.14
C PRO A 300 26.19 0.04 -32.30
N HIS A 301 26.69 0.95 -31.46
CA HIS A 301 27.81 0.72 -30.55
C HIS A 301 27.35 0.23 -29.17
N LEU A 302 26.04 0.20 -28.89
CA LEU A 302 25.46 -0.22 -27.61
C LEU A 302 24.64 -1.49 -27.77
N THR A 303 24.82 -2.43 -26.85
CA THR A 303 24.02 -3.66 -26.78
C THR A 303 23.74 -4.03 -25.33
N TRP A 304 22.66 -4.77 -25.08
CA TRP A 304 22.45 -5.41 -23.78
C TRP A 304 23.51 -6.50 -23.58
N ALA A 305 24.22 -6.44 -22.45
CA ALA A 305 25.18 -7.45 -22.03
C ALA A 305 24.53 -8.58 -21.21
N GLY A 306 23.37 -8.28 -20.61
CA GLY A 306 22.59 -9.17 -19.76
C GLY A 306 21.19 -9.50 -20.31
N ASP A 307 20.50 -10.40 -19.61
CA ASP A 307 19.09 -10.67 -19.86
C ASP A 307 18.20 -9.65 -19.14
N HIS A 308 17.95 -8.55 -19.84
CA HIS A 308 17.11 -7.44 -19.37
C HIS A 308 15.67 -7.87 -19.05
N ALA A 309 15.15 -8.96 -19.63
CA ALA A 309 13.83 -9.48 -19.29
C ALA A 309 13.78 -10.12 -17.88
N SER A 310 14.94 -10.52 -17.35
CA SER A 310 15.10 -11.06 -16.00
C SER A 310 15.69 -10.07 -14.99
N GLY A 311 15.91 -8.81 -15.39
CA GLY A 311 16.46 -7.75 -14.53
C GLY A 311 17.96 -7.52 -14.60
N ASP A 312 18.68 -8.15 -15.54
CA ASP A 312 20.08 -7.81 -15.83
C ASP A 312 20.13 -6.74 -16.93
N CYS A 313 20.15 -5.49 -16.50
CA CYS A 313 20.21 -4.29 -17.32
C CYS A 313 21.64 -3.92 -17.74
N SER A 314 22.62 -4.83 -17.65
CA SER A 314 24.01 -4.52 -17.99
C SER A 314 24.15 -4.04 -19.45
N LEU A 315 24.90 -2.96 -19.65
CA LEU A 315 25.09 -2.32 -20.96
C LEU A 315 26.50 -2.58 -21.49
N ALA A 316 26.62 -3.08 -22.71
CA ALA A 316 27.88 -3.22 -23.43
C ALA A 316 28.07 -2.08 -24.43
N ILE A 317 29.26 -1.48 -24.40
CA ILE A 317 29.73 -0.45 -25.33
C ILE A 317 30.86 -1.06 -26.16
N THR A 318 30.72 -1.04 -27.49
CA THR A 318 31.73 -1.58 -28.41
C THR A 318 32.53 -0.47 -29.06
N GLY A 319 33.85 -0.59 -29.04
CA GLY A 319 34.76 0.41 -29.60
C GLY A 319 34.54 1.80 -28.99
N ALA A 320 34.74 1.93 -27.68
CA ALA A 320 34.51 3.17 -26.93
C ALA A 320 35.29 4.35 -27.54
N GLN A 321 34.62 5.47 -27.81
CA GLN A 321 35.18 6.63 -28.49
C GLN A 321 35.16 7.88 -27.61
N HIS A 322 36.25 8.63 -27.67
CA HIS A 322 36.37 9.89 -26.93
C HIS A 322 35.36 10.93 -27.46
N GLY A 323 34.61 11.56 -26.57
CA GLY A 323 33.55 12.52 -26.85
C GLY A 323 32.19 11.91 -27.22
N ARG A 324 32.14 10.62 -27.60
CA ARG A 324 30.88 9.91 -27.85
C ARG A 324 30.38 9.22 -26.58
N ASP A 325 31.24 8.41 -25.98
CA ASP A 325 30.87 7.51 -24.87
C ASP A 325 31.26 8.09 -23.50
N ASP A 326 32.15 9.08 -23.45
CA ASP A 326 32.48 9.80 -22.22
C ASP A 326 31.24 10.43 -21.60
N GLY A 327 31.18 10.39 -20.27
CA GLY A 327 30.12 11.06 -19.52
C GLY A 327 29.62 10.25 -18.35
N SER A 328 28.50 10.71 -17.80
CA SER A 328 27.82 10.08 -16.68
C SER A 328 26.78 9.09 -17.19
N TRP A 329 26.91 7.84 -16.78
CA TRP A 329 26.01 6.75 -17.11
C TRP A 329 25.24 6.33 -15.87
N VAL A 330 23.92 6.26 -15.99
CA VAL A 330 23.01 5.88 -14.91
C VAL A 330 22.08 4.79 -15.43
N CYS A 331 21.99 3.70 -14.68
CA CYS A 331 21.04 2.63 -14.94
C CYS A 331 19.74 2.94 -14.20
N GLU A 332 18.61 2.77 -14.88
CA GLU A 332 17.29 3.01 -14.33
C GLU A 332 16.40 1.81 -14.67
N MET A 333 15.64 1.33 -13.68
CA MET A 333 14.60 0.34 -13.90
C MET A 333 13.26 1.02 -13.73
N THR A 334 12.50 1.12 -14.83
CA THR A 334 11.25 1.87 -14.83
C THR A 334 10.22 1.13 -14.02
N GLY A 335 9.71 1.84 -13.02
CA GLY A 335 8.64 1.39 -12.15
C GLY A 335 7.25 1.62 -12.72
N ASP A 336 6.25 1.17 -11.98
CA ASP A 336 4.84 1.43 -12.22
C ASP A 336 4.20 2.07 -10.98
N ALA A 337 2.88 1.98 -10.84
CA ALA A 337 2.18 2.51 -9.66
C ALA A 337 2.49 1.73 -8.36
N GLN A 338 2.99 0.50 -8.47
CA GLN A 338 3.24 -0.43 -7.37
C GLN A 338 4.73 -0.45 -6.96
N HIS A 339 5.64 -0.20 -7.91
CA HIS A 339 7.08 -0.10 -7.67
C HIS A 339 7.60 1.25 -8.16
N PRO A 340 8.20 2.10 -7.31
CA PRO A 340 8.84 3.32 -7.79
C PRO A 340 10.01 2.96 -8.70
N THR A 341 10.24 3.81 -9.70
CA THR A 341 11.45 3.72 -10.53
C THR A 341 12.68 3.79 -9.65
N ILE A 342 13.59 2.82 -9.77
CA ILE A 342 14.87 2.83 -9.07
C ILE A 342 15.99 3.26 -10.02
N THR A 343 16.90 4.07 -9.50
CA THR A 343 17.96 4.71 -10.29
C THR A 343 19.29 4.45 -9.61
N SER A 344 20.29 3.97 -10.35
CA SER A 344 21.62 3.70 -9.82
C SER A 344 22.39 5.00 -9.52
N PRO A 345 23.44 4.95 -8.68
CA PRO A 345 24.43 6.01 -8.66
C PRO A 345 25.05 6.22 -10.06
N PRO A 346 25.48 7.45 -10.39
CA PRO A 346 26.14 7.73 -11.66
C PRO A 346 27.53 7.13 -11.73
N ALA A 347 27.83 6.44 -12.84
CA ALA A 347 29.15 5.97 -13.20
C ALA A 347 29.76 6.87 -14.27
N VAL A 348 30.95 7.42 -14.01
CA VAL A 348 31.67 8.23 -14.99
C VAL A 348 32.52 7.32 -15.86
N LEU A 349 32.27 7.33 -17.16
CA LEU A 349 33.12 6.69 -18.16
C LEU A 349 34.05 7.75 -18.76
N VAL A 350 35.36 7.49 -18.70
CA VAL A 350 36.38 8.33 -19.34
C VAL A 350 37.12 7.51 -20.38
N VAL A 351 37.09 7.94 -21.63
CA VAL A 351 37.81 7.33 -22.75
C VAL A 351 39.13 8.08 -22.92
N SER A 352 40.20 7.48 -22.41
CA SER A 352 41.56 8.00 -22.60
C SER A 352 41.99 7.84 -24.06
N GLY A 353 42.37 8.95 -24.69
CA GLY A 353 42.96 8.93 -26.03
C GLY A 353 44.24 8.10 -26.06
N ALA A 354 44.46 7.37 -27.14
CA ALA A 354 45.67 6.57 -27.30
C ALA A 354 46.92 7.44 -27.11
N ALA A 355 47.82 7.03 -26.20
CA ALA A 355 49.12 7.66 -26.06
C ALA A 355 49.82 7.66 -27.43
N LYS A 356 50.06 8.84 -28.01
CA LYS A 356 50.93 8.99 -29.17
C LYS A 356 52.28 8.36 -28.82
N ARG A 357 52.67 7.30 -29.54
CA ARG A 357 54.04 6.79 -29.46
C ARG A 357 54.98 7.95 -29.77
N PRO A 358 56.02 8.21 -28.95
CA PRO A 358 57.07 9.13 -29.34
C PRO A 358 57.64 8.66 -30.67
N ILE A 359 57.69 9.55 -31.65
CA ILE A 359 58.42 9.32 -32.89
C ILE A 359 59.88 9.17 -32.47
N GLN A 360 60.45 8.00 -32.71
CA GLN A 360 61.87 7.75 -32.54
C GLN A 360 62.56 8.40 -33.75
N GLU A 361 63.11 9.59 -33.56
CA GLU A 361 63.97 10.24 -34.55
C GLU A 361 65.26 9.40 -34.70
N LEU A 362 65.60 9.12 -35.95
CA LEU A 362 66.79 8.41 -36.43
C LEU A 362 67.91 9.40 -36.74
#